data_AF-A0A7S4J858-F1
#
_entry.id   AF-A0A7S4J858-F1
#
_cell.length_a   1.000
_cell.length_b   1.000
_cell.length_c   1.000
_cell.angle_alpha   90.00
_cell.angle_beta   90.00
_cell.angle_gamma   90.00
#
_symmetry.space_group_name_H-M   'P 1'
#
loop_
_entity.id
_entity.type
_entity.pdbx_description
1 polymer ?
#
loop_
_entity_poly.entity_id
_entity_poly.type
_entity_poly.pdbx_seq_one_letter_code
_entity_poly.pdbx_strand_id
1 'polypeptide(L)'
;ETHFDHSPGSLQWSKDGSRLLFVADIRSRASLCSIDATKGAGPGGEGITILTSEGSHSLHGEHAIREAAFAGDLLVSKSSFLAPPELFSLSADGSSVQQLTFFNRDRLSSTALGRVGEIICTGPSGDPIQSWLIRPAGFSEAEEASPTTKYPLAVIYHGGPQGSTGDDWQFRWNLQSYASAGFVVLGVNFRGSTGFGHKFCRAISASGPDAVGWNTGGEDTLASVAHVLETHGDWIDKDRVVGLGASYGGVTFNL
;
A
#
# COMPACT_ATOMS: atom_id res chain seq x y z
N GLU A 1 7.32 -19.05 -10.48
CA GLU A 1 8.73 -18.61 -10.47
C GLU A 1 9.01 -17.89 -9.16
N THR A 2 10.11 -18.22 -8.49
CA THR A 2 10.58 -17.61 -7.24
C THR A 2 11.35 -16.31 -7.52
N HIS A 3 10.83 -15.46 -8.41
CA HIS A 3 11.51 -14.23 -8.81
C HIS A 3 11.09 -13.08 -7.87
N PHE A 4 11.96 -12.73 -6.92
CA PHE A 4 11.80 -11.55 -6.07
C PHE A 4 12.28 -10.31 -6.82
N ASP A 5 11.35 -9.46 -7.23
CA ASP A 5 11.62 -8.24 -8.02
C ASP A 5 11.28 -6.96 -7.26
N HIS A 6 11.58 -6.93 -5.96
CA HIS A 6 11.27 -5.81 -5.08
C HIS A 6 12.54 -5.23 -4.45
N SER A 7 12.50 -3.95 -4.09
CA SER A 7 13.61 -3.29 -3.43
C SER A 7 13.54 -3.53 -1.92
N PRO A 8 14.61 -4.04 -1.27
CA PRO A 8 14.66 -4.14 0.18
C PRO A 8 14.80 -2.74 0.81
N GLY A 9 14.09 -2.52 1.90
CA GLY A 9 14.18 -1.36 2.77
C GLY A 9 15.04 -1.64 3.99
N SER A 10 14.50 -1.39 5.19
CA SER A 10 15.17 -1.66 6.48
C SER A 10 15.79 -3.05 6.51
N LEU A 11 17.00 -3.19 7.05
CA LEU A 11 17.77 -4.45 7.06
C LEU A 11 18.26 -4.76 8.47
N GLN A 12 18.09 -6.00 8.92
CA GLN A 12 18.44 -6.42 10.27
C GLN A 12 18.86 -7.89 10.34
N TRP A 13 19.91 -8.20 11.09
CA TRP A 13 20.31 -9.58 11.38
C TRP A 13 19.44 -10.21 12.48
N SER A 14 19.13 -11.50 12.36
CA SER A 14 18.61 -12.27 13.48
C SER A 14 19.67 -12.38 14.59
N LYS A 15 19.22 -12.58 15.83
CA LYS A 15 20.11 -12.65 17.01
C LYS A 15 21.19 -13.74 16.87
N ASP A 16 20.84 -14.88 16.31
CA ASP A 16 21.72 -16.03 16.09
C ASP A 16 22.60 -15.87 14.83
N GLY A 17 22.43 -14.78 14.07
CA GLY A 17 23.15 -14.53 12.82
C GLY A 17 22.74 -15.44 11.66
N SER A 18 21.73 -16.30 11.83
CA SER A 18 21.32 -17.26 10.80
C SER A 18 20.48 -16.65 9.68
N ARG A 19 19.88 -15.47 9.91
CA ARG A 19 18.98 -14.81 8.96
C ARG A 19 19.28 -13.32 8.82
N LEU A 20 19.05 -12.84 7.60
CA LEU A 20 18.93 -11.42 7.29
C LEU A 20 17.45 -11.10 7.05
N LEU A 21 16.89 -10.23 7.86
CA LEU A 21 15.51 -9.76 7.81
C LEU A 21 15.48 -8.40 7.13
N PHE A 22 14.46 -8.17 6.30
CA PHE A 22 14.24 -6.86 5.71
C PHE A 22 12.77 -6.64 5.38
N VAL A 23 12.39 -5.40 5.14
CA VAL A 23 11.03 -5.05 4.67
C VAL A 23 11.10 -4.75 3.18
N ALA A 24 10.11 -5.17 2.41
CA ALA A 24 9.96 -4.76 1.01
C ALA A 24 8.49 -4.45 0.71
N ASP A 25 8.24 -3.50 -0.17
CA ASP A 25 6.91 -3.27 -0.71
C ASP A 25 6.56 -4.41 -1.66
N ILE A 26 5.45 -5.09 -1.40
CA ILE A 26 4.92 -6.16 -2.24
C ILE A 26 3.41 -5.93 -2.36
N ARG A 27 2.93 -5.68 -3.59
CA ARG A 27 1.54 -5.34 -3.87
C ARG A 27 1.00 -4.24 -2.95
N SER A 28 1.76 -3.16 -2.85
CA SER A 28 1.46 -1.97 -2.02
C SER A 28 1.28 -2.28 -0.52
N ARG A 29 1.98 -3.30 -0.02
CA ARG A 29 2.02 -3.65 1.40
C ARG A 29 3.48 -3.81 1.83
N ALA A 30 3.83 -3.20 2.94
CA ALA A 30 5.14 -3.40 3.54
C ALA A 30 5.22 -4.80 4.15
N SER A 31 6.01 -5.67 3.54
CA SER A 31 6.10 -7.09 3.87
C SER A 31 7.43 -7.42 4.53
N LEU A 32 7.41 -8.19 5.62
CA LEU A 32 8.63 -8.70 6.24
C LEU A 32 9.14 -9.88 5.40
N CYS A 33 10.41 -9.81 5.05
CA CYS A 33 11.12 -10.80 4.26
C CYS A 33 12.35 -11.30 5.02
N SER A 34 12.84 -12.48 4.64
CA SER A 34 14.07 -13.04 5.20
C SER A 34 14.90 -13.78 4.15
N ILE A 35 16.21 -13.81 4.39
CA ILE A 35 17.19 -14.64 3.70
C ILE A 35 17.92 -15.48 4.75
N ASP A 36 18.11 -16.77 4.49
CA ASP A 36 19.04 -17.61 5.25
C ASP A 36 20.46 -17.13 4.96
N ALA A 37 21.10 -16.50 5.94
CA ALA A 37 22.39 -15.85 5.75
C ALA A 37 23.53 -16.83 5.49
N THR A 38 23.35 -18.11 5.81
CA THR A 38 24.35 -19.16 5.52
C THR A 38 24.31 -19.63 4.07
N LYS A 39 23.17 -19.42 3.39
CA LYS A 39 22.94 -19.82 2.00
C LYS A 39 22.97 -18.64 1.04
N GLY A 40 22.61 -17.44 1.52
CA GLY A 40 22.41 -16.26 0.70
C GLY A 40 21.16 -16.36 -0.17
N ALA A 41 21.02 -15.40 -1.10
CA ALA A 41 20.00 -15.42 -2.13
C ALA A 41 20.62 -15.71 -3.50
N GLY A 42 20.00 -16.59 -4.28
CA GLY A 42 20.39 -16.91 -5.65
C GLY A 42 19.90 -15.88 -6.67
N PRO A 43 20.22 -16.10 -7.96
CA PRO A 43 19.71 -15.28 -9.06
C PRO A 43 18.18 -15.13 -9.01
N GLY A 44 17.69 -13.91 -9.26
CA GLY A 44 16.25 -13.61 -9.19
C GLY A 44 15.68 -13.68 -7.77
N GLY A 45 16.50 -13.76 -6.71
CA GLY A 45 16.02 -13.76 -5.33
C GLY A 45 15.56 -15.13 -4.82
N GLU A 46 16.02 -16.22 -5.45
CA GLU A 46 15.87 -17.57 -4.89
C GLU A 46 16.38 -17.62 -3.44
N GLY A 47 15.59 -18.18 -2.52
CA GLY A 47 15.93 -18.23 -1.09
C GLY A 47 15.40 -17.04 -0.27
N ILE A 48 14.82 -16.02 -0.89
CA ILE A 48 14.05 -15.00 -0.18
C ILE A 48 12.69 -15.58 0.22
N THR A 49 12.35 -15.47 1.51
CA THR A 49 11.05 -15.87 2.05
C THR A 49 10.27 -14.65 2.50
N ILE A 50 9.07 -14.46 2.00
CA ILE A 50 8.11 -13.46 2.51
C ILE A 50 7.43 -14.07 3.74
N LEU A 51 7.64 -13.45 4.90
CA LEU A 51 7.17 -13.94 6.20
C LEU A 51 5.76 -13.47 6.54
N THR A 52 5.28 -12.41 5.89
CA THR A 52 3.94 -11.85 6.12
C THR A 52 3.02 -12.13 4.93
N SER A 53 1.82 -12.66 5.18
CA SER A 53 0.87 -13.02 4.12
C SER A 53 0.08 -11.82 3.57
N GLU A 54 -0.48 -11.98 2.36
CA GLU A 54 -1.46 -11.05 1.78
C GLU A 54 -2.68 -10.89 2.70
N GLY A 55 -3.18 -9.65 2.83
CA GLY A 55 -4.36 -9.31 3.64
C GLY A 55 -4.08 -8.81 5.06
N SER A 56 -2.81 -8.63 5.45
CA SER A 56 -2.42 -8.22 6.79
C SER A 56 -1.48 -7.01 6.77
N HIS A 57 -2.03 -5.84 7.09
CA HIS A 57 -1.41 -4.69 7.77
C HIS A 57 0.06 -4.37 7.42
N SER A 58 0.32 -3.20 6.83
CA SER A 58 1.68 -2.70 6.63
C SER A 58 2.50 -2.69 7.92
N LEU A 59 3.64 -3.38 7.86
CA LEU A 59 4.67 -3.28 8.88
C LEU A 59 5.52 -2.05 8.62
N HIS A 60 5.59 -1.14 9.57
CA HIS A 60 6.60 -0.09 9.61
C HIS A 60 7.68 -0.49 10.59
N GLY A 61 8.88 -0.79 10.08
CA GLY A 61 10.04 -1.09 10.89
C GLY A 61 11.05 0.06 10.84
N GLU A 62 10.93 1.05 11.71
CA GLU A 62 12.08 1.85 12.12
C GLU A 62 12.37 1.58 13.59
N HIS A 63 13.21 0.57 13.86
CA HIS A 63 13.86 0.46 15.15
C HIS A 63 15.34 0.17 14.95
N ALA A 64 16.13 1.22 15.08
CA ALA A 64 17.51 1.11 15.47
C ALA A 64 17.57 0.34 16.80
N ILE A 65 17.96 -0.93 16.78
CA ILE A 65 18.52 -1.55 17.98
C ILE A 65 19.93 -0.99 18.13
N ARG A 66 20.03 0.22 18.67
CA ARG A 66 21.26 0.70 19.30
C ARG A 66 21.27 0.09 20.70
N GLU A 67 21.79 -1.14 20.77
CA GLU A 67 21.97 -1.95 21.98
C GLU A 67 20.69 -2.20 22.80
N ALA A 68 19.97 -3.28 22.51
CA ALA A 68 19.00 -3.84 23.45
C ALA A 68 19.04 -5.37 23.37
N ALA A 69 19.10 -6.01 24.53
CA ALA A 69 19.15 -7.45 24.65
C ALA A 69 17.91 -8.09 24.00
N PHE A 70 18.13 -8.83 22.90
CA PHE A 70 17.14 -9.76 22.39
C PHE A 70 16.86 -10.83 23.46
N ALA A 71 15.60 -11.01 23.85
CA ALA A 71 15.14 -12.24 24.49
C ALA A 71 14.44 -13.19 23.49
N GLY A 72 14.70 -13.08 22.19
CA GLY A 72 14.26 -14.05 21.17
C GLY A 72 13.38 -13.47 20.06
N ASP A 73 12.49 -12.53 20.37
CA ASP A 73 11.49 -12.00 19.43
C ASP A 73 11.91 -10.69 18.74
N LEU A 74 11.36 -10.46 17.55
CA LEU A 74 11.36 -9.22 16.78
C LEU A 74 10.29 -8.26 17.32
N LEU A 75 10.59 -6.96 17.35
CA LEU A 75 9.63 -5.89 17.68
C LEU A 75 9.36 -5.07 16.42
N VAL A 76 8.09 -4.96 16.03
CA VAL A 76 7.67 -4.22 14.83
C VAL A 76 6.53 -3.27 15.13
N SER A 77 6.46 -2.16 14.41
CA SER A 77 5.26 -1.33 14.35
C SER A 77 4.41 -1.78 13.16
N LYS A 78 3.10 -1.89 13.35
CA LYS A 78 2.16 -2.40 12.35
C LYS A 78 0.96 -1.47 12.28
N SER A 79 0.58 -1.11 11.06
CA SER A 79 -0.57 -0.24 10.76
C SER A 79 -1.30 -0.74 9.52
N SER A 80 -2.48 -0.21 9.24
CA SER A 80 -3.21 -0.45 7.99
C SER A 80 -4.13 0.73 7.71
N PHE A 81 -4.86 0.72 6.59
CA PHE A 81 -5.97 1.66 6.42
C PHE A 81 -7.02 1.58 7.54
N LEU A 82 -7.03 0.52 8.34
CA LEU A 82 -8.03 0.28 9.39
C LEU A 82 -7.49 0.46 10.81
N ALA A 83 -6.18 0.64 10.98
CA ALA A 83 -5.58 0.77 12.30
C ALA A 83 -4.31 1.65 12.25
N PRO A 84 -4.22 2.69 13.09
CA PRO A 84 -2.97 3.41 13.36
C PRO A 84 -1.86 2.48 13.87
N PRO A 85 -0.61 2.94 13.84
CA PRO A 85 0.53 2.16 14.30
C PRO A 85 0.38 1.68 15.75
N GLU A 86 0.57 0.38 15.97
CA GLU A 86 0.73 -0.28 17.27
C GLU A 86 1.98 -1.18 17.23
N LEU A 87 2.56 -1.47 18.39
CA LEU A 87 3.71 -2.36 18.52
C LEU A 87 3.28 -3.83 18.64
N PHE A 88 4.01 -4.70 17.96
CA PHE A 88 3.83 -6.14 17.97
C PHE A 88 5.17 -6.83 18.20
N SER A 89 5.17 -7.95 18.93
CA SER A 89 6.26 -8.93 18.88
C SER A 89 5.96 -10.03 17.86
N LEU A 90 7.00 -10.56 17.23
CA LEU A 90 6.91 -11.75 16.38
C LEU A 90 8.20 -12.55 16.46
N SER A 91 8.14 -13.87 16.25
CA SER A 91 9.33 -14.70 16.15
C SER A 91 10.12 -14.35 14.88
N ALA A 92 11.41 -14.74 14.81
CA ALA A 92 12.29 -14.40 13.69
C ALA A 92 11.85 -14.99 12.33
N ASP A 93 10.96 -15.98 12.34
CA ASP A 93 10.32 -16.55 11.14
C ASP A 93 8.98 -15.88 10.80
N GLY A 94 8.63 -14.78 11.47
CA GLY A 94 7.38 -14.03 11.29
C GLY A 94 6.16 -14.64 11.98
N SER A 95 6.33 -15.77 12.66
CA SER A 95 5.25 -16.41 13.43
C SER A 95 5.02 -15.75 14.78
N SER A 96 4.08 -16.29 15.56
CA SER A 96 3.81 -15.88 16.95
C SER A 96 3.53 -14.38 17.12
N VAL A 97 2.81 -13.79 16.16
CA VAL A 97 2.46 -12.37 16.16
C VAL A 97 1.61 -12.03 17.38
N GLN A 98 2.12 -11.18 18.26
CA GLN A 98 1.42 -10.71 19.45
C GLN A 98 1.40 -9.19 19.49
N GLN A 99 0.21 -8.60 19.64
CA GLN A 99 0.08 -7.17 19.87
C GLN A 99 0.50 -6.81 21.31
N LEU A 100 1.39 -5.84 21.44
CA LEU A 100 1.95 -5.39 22.72
C LEU A 100 1.29 -4.11 23.22
N THR A 101 0.85 -3.25 22.31
CA THR A 101 0.24 -1.95 22.64
C THR A 101 -1.18 -1.83 22.08
N PHE A 102 -2.01 -1.05 22.75
CA PHE A 102 -3.41 -0.85 22.38
C PHE A 102 -3.80 0.63 22.51
N PHE A 103 -2.87 1.52 22.20
CA PHE A 103 -3.02 2.97 22.38
C PHE A 103 -4.26 3.54 21.68
N ASN A 104 -4.70 2.93 20.58
CA ASN A 104 -5.78 3.42 19.73
C ASN A 104 -7.08 2.62 19.88
N ARG A 105 -7.10 1.53 20.65
CA ARG A 105 -8.24 0.58 20.70
C ARG A 105 -9.57 1.26 20.99
N ASP A 106 -9.61 2.08 22.04
CA ASP A 106 -10.86 2.72 22.48
C ASP A 106 -11.35 3.72 21.43
N ARG A 107 -10.46 4.53 20.87
CA ARG A 107 -10.79 5.51 19.82
C ARG A 107 -11.27 4.85 18.54
N LEU A 108 -10.61 3.77 18.12
CA LEU A 108 -11.01 3.02 16.92
C LEU A 108 -12.37 2.36 17.10
N SER A 109 -12.69 1.84 18.29
CA SER A 109 -13.95 1.15 18.56
C SER A 109 -15.20 2.03 18.33
N SER A 110 -15.03 3.34 18.46
CA SER A 110 -16.09 4.34 18.23
C SER A 110 -15.96 5.09 16.90
N THR A 111 -15.02 4.70 16.03
CA THR A 111 -14.76 5.39 14.76
C THR A 111 -15.31 4.57 13.61
N ALA A 112 -16.24 5.14 12.85
CA ALA A 112 -16.66 4.56 11.58
C ALA A 112 -15.55 4.75 10.55
N LEU A 113 -15.09 3.66 9.94
CA LEU A 113 -14.10 3.67 8.87
C LEU A 113 -14.77 3.21 7.56
N GLY A 114 -14.23 3.70 6.45
CA GLY A 114 -14.60 3.28 5.12
C GLY A 114 -14.19 1.84 4.84
N ARG A 115 -15.03 1.13 4.09
CA ARG A 115 -14.75 -0.24 3.65
C ARG A 115 -13.71 -0.22 2.53
N VAL A 116 -12.55 -0.82 2.80
CA VAL A 116 -11.43 -0.91 1.86
C VAL A 116 -11.67 -2.05 0.86
N GLY A 117 -11.53 -1.76 -0.42
CA GLY A 117 -11.47 -2.74 -1.50
C GLY A 117 -10.21 -2.56 -2.35
N GLU A 118 -9.76 -3.64 -2.98
CA GLU A 118 -8.69 -3.64 -3.97
C GLU A 118 -9.32 -3.84 -5.35
N ILE A 119 -8.98 -2.99 -6.30
CA ILE A 119 -9.36 -3.12 -7.70
C ILE A 119 -8.12 -3.23 -8.57
N ILE A 120 -8.24 -3.97 -9.66
CA ILE A 120 -7.20 -4.07 -10.68
C ILE A 120 -7.87 -3.82 -12.03
N CYS A 121 -7.38 -2.82 -12.76
CA CYS A 121 -7.83 -2.54 -14.12
C CYS A 121 -6.66 -2.65 -15.11
N THR A 122 -6.98 -2.71 -16.39
CA THR A 122 -5.97 -2.69 -17.45
C THR A 122 -5.60 -1.24 -17.78
N GLY A 123 -4.32 -0.88 -17.64
CA GLY A 123 -3.80 0.42 -18.03
C GLY A 123 -3.66 0.55 -19.56
N PRO A 124 -3.37 1.76 -20.07
CA PRO A 124 -3.35 2.04 -21.51
C PRO A 124 -2.34 1.21 -22.32
N SER A 125 -1.27 0.73 -21.70
CA SER A 125 -0.27 -0.15 -22.33
C SER A 125 -0.49 -1.64 -22.05
N GLY A 126 -1.62 -2.02 -21.45
CA GLY A 126 -1.95 -3.40 -21.11
C GLY A 126 -1.45 -3.88 -19.74
N ASP A 127 -0.68 -3.06 -19.03
CA ASP A 127 -0.20 -3.37 -17.68
C ASP A 127 -1.35 -3.37 -16.66
N PRO A 128 -1.39 -4.28 -15.68
CA PRO A 128 -2.37 -4.25 -14.61
C PRO A 128 -2.07 -3.09 -13.65
N ILE A 129 -3.06 -2.24 -13.39
CA ILE A 129 -2.97 -1.12 -12.45
C ILE A 129 -3.82 -1.44 -11.22
N GLN A 130 -3.16 -1.55 -10.07
CA GLN A 130 -3.86 -1.76 -8.80
C GLN A 130 -4.28 -0.41 -8.20
N SER A 131 -5.48 -0.37 -7.63
CA SER A 131 -5.94 0.77 -6.84
C SER A 131 -6.68 0.31 -5.59
N TRP A 132 -6.66 1.17 -4.58
CA TRP A 132 -7.50 1.05 -3.39
C TRP A 132 -8.78 1.84 -3.58
N LEU A 133 -9.92 1.17 -3.42
CA LEU A 133 -11.24 1.78 -3.45
C LEU A 133 -11.84 1.74 -2.05
N ILE A 134 -11.82 2.88 -1.35
CA ILE A 134 -12.41 3.00 -0.01
C ILE A 134 -13.78 3.64 -0.13
N ARG A 135 -14.80 2.92 0.33
CA ARG A 135 -16.17 3.43 0.41
C ARG A 135 -16.32 4.42 1.56
N PRO A 136 -17.31 5.33 1.52
CA PRO A 136 -17.57 6.26 2.62
C PRO A 136 -17.70 5.55 3.97
N ALA A 137 -17.32 6.23 5.04
CA ALA A 137 -17.48 5.69 6.40
C ALA A 137 -18.96 5.44 6.70
N GLY A 138 -19.29 4.25 7.22
CA GLY A 138 -20.67 3.86 7.52
C GLY A 138 -21.52 3.47 6.31
N PHE A 139 -20.94 3.40 5.11
CA PHE A 139 -21.64 3.04 3.88
C PHE A 139 -22.21 1.61 3.93
N SER A 140 -23.52 1.50 3.71
CA SER A 140 -24.28 0.26 3.71
C SER A 140 -24.42 -0.36 2.31
N GLU A 141 -24.67 -1.67 2.24
CA GLU A 141 -24.99 -2.35 0.97
C GLU A 141 -26.25 -1.80 0.31
N ALA A 142 -27.20 -1.28 1.10
CA ALA A 142 -28.40 -0.63 0.58
C ALA A 142 -28.09 0.69 -0.13
N GLU A 143 -27.09 1.45 0.33
CA GLU A 143 -26.61 2.65 -0.35
C GLU A 143 -25.89 2.29 -1.66
N GLU A 144 -25.15 1.17 -1.70
CA GLU A 144 -24.54 0.64 -2.93
C GLU A 144 -25.58 0.25 -3.98
N ALA A 145 -26.73 -0.26 -3.55
CA ALA A 145 -27.84 -0.64 -4.41
C ALA A 145 -28.82 0.51 -4.72
N SER A 146 -28.60 1.71 -4.16
CA SER A 146 -29.51 2.84 -4.28
C SER A 146 -29.18 3.72 -5.50
N PRO A 147 -30.08 3.85 -6.49
CA PRO A 147 -29.86 4.71 -7.64
C PRO A 147 -30.06 6.20 -7.33
N THR A 148 -30.54 6.55 -6.12
CA THR A 148 -30.89 7.94 -5.76
C THR A 148 -29.80 8.65 -4.97
N THR A 149 -28.88 7.91 -4.36
CA THR A 149 -27.80 8.48 -3.55
C THR A 149 -26.47 8.20 -4.22
N LYS A 150 -25.85 9.25 -4.78
CA LYS A 150 -24.52 9.16 -5.38
C LYS A 150 -23.49 9.89 -4.54
N TYR A 151 -22.30 9.31 -4.44
CA TYR A 151 -21.20 9.85 -3.63
C TYR A 151 -20.13 10.48 -4.54
N PRO A 152 -19.53 11.61 -4.13
CA PRO A 152 -18.41 12.19 -4.86
C PRO A 152 -17.18 11.29 -4.80
N LEU A 153 -16.34 11.33 -5.83
CA LEU A 153 -15.10 10.55 -5.93
C LEU A 153 -13.89 11.45 -5.65
N ALA A 154 -13.08 11.08 -4.66
CA ALA A 154 -11.77 11.66 -4.40
C ALA A 154 -10.67 10.73 -4.95
N VAL A 155 -9.90 11.21 -5.93
CA VAL A 155 -8.78 10.49 -6.53
C VAL A 155 -7.49 10.99 -5.91
N ILE A 156 -6.80 10.11 -5.18
CA ILE A 156 -5.56 10.43 -4.47
C ILE A 156 -4.36 9.96 -5.28
N TYR A 157 -3.55 10.93 -5.71
CA TYR A 157 -2.31 10.74 -6.42
C TYR A 157 -1.15 10.74 -5.42
N HIS A 158 -0.50 9.60 -5.22
CA HIS A 158 0.63 9.54 -4.30
C HIS A 158 1.84 10.34 -4.81
N GLY A 159 2.64 10.83 -3.86
CA GLY A 159 3.93 11.47 -4.17
C GLY A 159 5.01 10.44 -4.51
N GLY A 160 6.14 10.92 -5.03
CA GLY A 160 7.24 10.08 -5.49
C GLY A 160 8.00 10.78 -6.62
N PRO A 161 8.11 10.17 -7.81
CA PRO A 161 7.12 9.24 -8.38
C PRO A 161 7.26 7.78 -7.97
N GLN A 162 8.44 7.37 -7.45
CA GLN A 162 8.72 5.99 -7.06
C GLN A 162 8.38 5.74 -5.59
N GLY A 163 7.08 5.62 -5.31
CA GLY A 163 6.49 5.26 -4.02
C GLY A 163 5.19 4.51 -4.24
N SER A 164 4.32 4.34 -3.24
CA SER A 164 2.98 3.79 -3.48
C SER A 164 1.96 4.31 -2.47
N THR A 165 0.69 4.17 -2.78
CA THR A 165 -0.41 4.29 -1.82
C THR A 165 -0.53 2.97 -1.05
N GLY A 166 0.27 2.80 0.00
CA GLY A 166 0.33 1.57 0.80
C GLY A 166 -0.91 1.30 1.65
N ASP A 167 -1.13 0.04 2.05
CA ASP A 167 -2.09 -0.32 3.11
C ASP A 167 -1.57 0.09 4.49
N ASP A 168 -1.50 1.39 4.76
CA ASP A 168 -0.93 1.95 5.96
C ASP A 168 -1.74 3.14 6.51
N TRP A 169 -1.45 3.51 7.75
CA TRP A 169 -2.11 4.65 8.39
C TRP A 169 -1.27 5.92 8.23
N GLN A 170 -1.44 6.60 7.10
CA GLN A 170 -0.78 7.88 6.83
C GLN A 170 -1.37 9.01 7.68
N PHE A 171 -0.53 9.87 8.26
CA PHE A 171 -1.03 11.04 9.01
C PHE A 171 -1.33 12.24 8.11
N ARG A 172 -0.68 12.33 6.93
CA ARG A 172 -0.82 13.47 6.01
C ARG A 172 -1.75 13.17 4.83
N TRP A 173 -1.73 11.94 4.34
CA TRP A 173 -2.49 11.48 3.16
C TRP A 173 -3.39 10.28 3.51
N ASN A 174 -4.09 10.35 4.64
CA ASN A 174 -4.95 9.26 5.09
C ASN A 174 -6.19 9.13 4.21
N LEU A 175 -6.34 8.01 3.51
CA LEU A 175 -7.52 7.78 2.67
C LEU A 175 -8.82 7.72 3.50
N GLN A 176 -8.77 7.23 4.74
CA GLN A 176 -9.94 7.18 5.62
C GLN A 176 -10.49 8.56 5.99
N SER A 177 -9.64 9.60 6.01
CA SER A 177 -10.10 10.96 6.30
C SER A 177 -11.06 11.47 5.22
N TYR A 178 -10.78 11.17 3.95
CA TYR A 178 -11.66 11.53 2.84
C TYR A 178 -12.93 10.66 2.83
N ALA A 179 -12.79 9.36 3.12
CA ALA A 179 -13.94 8.46 3.25
C ALA A 179 -14.89 8.90 4.37
N SER A 180 -14.34 9.36 5.50
CA SER A 180 -15.10 9.91 6.62
C SER A 180 -15.77 11.25 6.29
N ALA A 181 -15.24 11.99 5.32
CA ALA A 181 -15.85 13.21 4.78
C ALA A 181 -16.95 12.93 3.73
N GLY A 182 -17.29 11.67 3.48
CA GLY A 182 -18.38 11.27 2.58
C GLY A 182 -17.95 11.03 1.13
N PHE A 183 -16.65 10.93 0.85
CA PHE A 183 -16.14 10.59 -0.48
C PHE A 183 -16.00 9.08 -0.65
N VAL A 184 -16.22 8.60 -1.87
CA VAL A 184 -15.54 7.39 -2.34
C VAL A 184 -14.10 7.78 -2.64
N VAL A 185 -13.13 7.00 -2.18
CA VAL A 185 -11.71 7.34 -2.30
C VAL A 185 -11.02 6.33 -3.17
N LEU A 186 -10.33 6.80 -4.20
CA LEU A 186 -9.54 5.98 -5.11
C LEU A 186 -8.06 6.36 -4.97
N GLY A 187 -7.26 5.48 -4.38
CA GLY A 187 -5.80 5.60 -4.32
C GLY A 187 -5.16 4.72 -5.38
N VAL A 188 -4.62 5.32 -6.44
CA VAL A 188 -4.08 4.57 -7.59
C VAL A 188 -2.59 4.32 -7.43
N ASN A 189 -2.16 3.08 -7.65
CA ASN A 189 -0.75 2.72 -7.78
C ASN A 189 -0.37 2.60 -9.26
N PHE A 190 -0.14 3.75 -9.89
CA PHE A 190 0.20 3.89 -11.30
C PHE A 190 1.62 3.36 -11.62
N ARG A 191 1.94 3.12 -12.90
CA ARG A 191 3.30 2.74 -13.33
C ARG A 191 4.31 3.78 -12.86
N GLY A 192 5.31 3.31 -12.13
CA GLY A 192 6.14 4.13 -11.24
C GLY A 192 6.04 3.67 -9.79
N SER A 193 4.94 3.01 -9.41
CA SER A 193 4.73 2.62 -8.02
C SER A 193 5.66 1.50 -7.55
N THR A 194 6.05 1.55 -6.28
CA THR A 194 6.77 0.45 -5.62
C THR A 194 5.84 -0.73 -5.34
N GLY A 195 6.41 -1.93 -5.26
CA GLY A 195 5.67 -3.15 -4.92
C GLY A 195 5.06 -3.93 -6.09
N PHE A 196 5.25 -3.50 -7.33
CA PHE A 196 4.72 -4.14 -8.54
C PHE A 196 5.81 -4.61 -9.50
N GLY A 197 7.04 -4.78 -9.01
CA GLY A 197 8.21 -5.13 -9.83
C GLY A 197 9.04 -3.91 -10.24
N HIS A 198 10.33 -4.12 -10.49
CA HIS A 198 11.26 -3.06 -10.89
C HIS A 198 10.90 -2.49 -12.26
N LYS A 199 10.42 -3.30 -13.20
CA LYS A 199 9.97 -2.81 -14.51
C LYS A 199 8.82 -1.81 -14.36
N PHE A 200 7.81 -2.17 -13.57
CA PHE A 200 6.67 -1.30 -13.29
C PHE A 200 7.10 0.00 -12.61
N CYS A 201 7.97 -0.09 -11.60
CA CYS A 201 8.51 1.08 -10.88
C CYS A 201 9.40 1.98 -11.75
N ARG A 202 10.19 1.42 -12.68
CA ARG A 202 11.07 2.20 -13.56
C ARG A 202 10.35 2.89 -14.71
N ALA A 203 9.13 2.46 -15.05
CA ALA A 203 8.37 2.98 -16.19
C ALA A 203 8.16 4.51 -16.16
N ILE A 204 8.07 5.11 -14.98
CA ILE A 204 7.89 6.55 -14.83
C ILE A 204 9.16 7.39 -15.03
N SER A 205 10.32 6.74 -15.14
CA SER A 205 11.62 7.42 -15.23
C SER A 205 11.72 8.25 -16.51
N ALA A 206 12.55 9.30 -16.48
CA ALA A 206 12.79 10.15 -17.65
C ALA A 206 13.64 9.48 -18.75
N SER A 207 14.37 8.42 -18.41
CA SER A 207 15.25 7.69 -19.31
C SER A 207 15.53 6.29 -18.77
N GLY A 208 15.88 5.36 -19.65
CA GLY A 208 16.21 3.98 -19.30
C GLY A 208 15.43 2.98 -20.15
N PRO A 209 15.76 1.68 -20.06
CA PRO A 209 15.18 0.66 -20.93
C PRO A 209 13.68 0.46 -20.72
N ASP A 210 13.16 0.79 -19.53
CA ASP A 210 11.74 0.65 -19.20
C ASP A 210 10.97 1.98 -19.23
N ALA A 211 11.65 3.11 -19.45
CA ALA A 211 11.06 4.43 -19.32
C ALA A 211 9.95 4.66 -20.36
N VAL A 212 8.73 4.90 -19.88
CA VAL A 212 7.54 5.30 -20.65
C VAL A 212 7.28 6.81 -20.51
N GLY A 213 7.82 7.42 -19.44
CA GLY A 213 7.85 8.86 -19.25
C GLY A 213 6.94 9.36 -18.13
N TRP A 214 7.10 10.64 -17.77
CA TRP A 214 6.47 11.23 -16.59
C TRP A 214 4.94 11.37 -16.70
N ASN A 215 4.33 11.19 -17.88
CA ASN A 215 2.87 11.28 -18.03
C ASN A 215 2.15 9.97 -17.67
N THR A 216 2.86 8.84 -17.60
CA THR A 216 2.26 7.52 -17.37
C THR A 216 1.43 7.46 -16.09
N GLY A 217 1.82 8.22 -15.06
CA GLY A 217 1.07 8.30 -13.81
C GLY A 217 -0.36 8.83 -13.98
N GLY A 218 -0.53 9.84 -14.84
CA GLY A 218 -1.83 10.43 -15.14
C GLY A 218 -2.68 9.50 -15.99
N GLU A 219 -2.09 8.91 -17.02
CA GLU A 219 -2.75 7.99 -17.94
C GLU A 219 -3.30 6.74 -17.22
N ASP A 220 -2.50 6.13 -16.34
CA ASP A 220 -2.92 4.97 -15.55
C ASP A 220 -3.98 5.34 -14.50
N THR A 221 -3.90 6.55 -13.94
CA THR A 221 -4.90 7.05 -13.00
C THR A 221 -6.23 7.31 -13.69
N LEU A 222 -6.22 7.92 -14.88
CA LEU A 222 -7.43 8.12 -15.68
C LEU A 222 -8.07 6.79 -16.09
N ALA A 223 -7.26 5.79 -16.44
CA ALA A 223 -7.77 4.44 -16.72
C ALA A 223 -8.47 3.82 -15.49
N SER A 224 -7.87 3.98 -14.31
CA SER A 224 -8.46 3.49 -13.04
C SER A 224 -9.75 4.23 -12.68
N VAL A 225 -9.81 5.55 -12.87
CA VAL A 225 -11.02 6.36 -12.67
C VAL A 225 -12.12 5.92 -13.64
N ALA A 226 -11.81 5.77 -14.93
CA ALA A 226 -12.76 5.31 -15.93
C ALA A 226 -13.33 3.93 -15.57
N HIS A 227 -12.47 2.99 -15.17
CA HIS A 227 -12.89 1.66 -14.73
C HIS A 227 -13.82 1.70 -13.50
N VAL A 228 -13.51 2.54 -12.50
CA VAL A 228 -14.36 2.70 -11.31
C VAL A 228 -15.71 3.30 -11.67
N LEU A 229 -15.74 4.33 -12.51
CA LEU A 229 -17.00 4.96 -12.92
C LEU A 229 -17.84 4.04 -13.82
N GLU A 230 -17.21 3.17 -14.61
CA GLU A 230 -17.92 2.15 -15.40
C GLU A 230 -18.52 1.06 -14.51
N THR A 231 -17.77 0.57 -13.52
CA THR A 231 -18.18 -0.56 -12.67
C THR A 231 -19.04 -0.16 -11.46
N HIS A 232 -18.96 1.10 -11.02
CA HIS A 232 -19.62 1.61 -9.82
C HIS A 232 -20.40 2.92 -10.04
N GLY A 233 -20.57 3.37 -11.29
CA GLY A 233 -21.24 4.63 -11.63
C GLY A 233 -22.73 4.74 -11.27
N ASP A 234 -23.34 3.63 -10.85
CA ASP A 234 -24.72 3.63 -10.33
C ASP A 234 -24.83 4.40 -9.01
N TRP A 235 -23.80 4.34 -8.16
CA TRP A 235 -23.76 4.99 -6.84
C TRP A 235 -22.56 5.94 -6.67
N ILE A 236 -21.65 6.02 -7.66
CA ILE A 236 -20.60 7.06 -7.73
C ILE A 236 -21.03 8.18 -8.67
N ASP A 237 -20.88 9.43 -8.22
CA ASP A 237 -21.24 10.61 -8.98
C ASP A 237 -20.12 11.02 -9.94
N LYS A 238 -20.31 10.71 -11.23
CA LYS A 238 -19.37 11.05 -12.31
C LYS A 238 -19.17 12.56 -12.52
N ASP A 239 -20.10 13.40 -12.05
CA ASP A 239 -20.03 14.85 -12.20
C ASP A 239 -19.36 15.51 -10.97
N ARG A 240 -19.04 14.72 -9.93
CA ARG A 240 -18.35 15.17 -8.71
C ARG A 240 -17.08 14.34 -8.45
N VAL A 241 -16.09 14.50 -9.33
CA VAL A 241 -14.76 13.88 -9.20
C VAL A 241 -13.74 14.96 -8.87
N VAL A 242 -12.92 14.74 -7.83
CA VAL A 242 -11.86 15.66 -7.40
C VAL A 242 -10.52 14.93 -7.32
N GLY A 243 -9.46 15.54 -7.86
CA GLY A 243 -8.09 15.04 -7.75
C GLY A 243 -7.33 15.73 -6.62
N LEU A 244 -6.58 14.96 -5.83
CA LEU A 244 -5.72 15.48 -4.76
C LEU A 244 -4.36 14.81 -4.79
N GLY A 245 -3.30 15.58 -4.60
CA GLY A 245 -1.93 15.06 -4.52
C GLY A 245 -0.92 16.13 -4.14
N ALA A 246 0.30 15.71 -3.84
CA ALA A 246 1.44 16.61 -3.65
C ALA A 246 2.72 15.99 -4.22
N SER A 247 3.76 16.83 -4.38
CA SER A 247 4.98 16.46 -5.08
C SER A 247 4.64 15.97 -6.50
N TYR A 248 5.18 14.84 -6.95
CA TYR A 248 4.82 14.26 -8.25
C TYR A 248 3.31 14.10 -8.44
N GLY A 249 2.56 13.60 -7.44
CA GLY A 249 1.11 13.51 -7.53
C GLY A 249 0.45 14.88 -7.79
N GLY A 250 1.03 15.95 -7.25
CA GLY A 250 0.63 17.33 -7.51
C GLY A 250 0.92 17.79 -8.94
N VAL A 251 2.02 17.33 -9.54
CA VAL A 251 2.30 17.54 -10.96
C VAL A 251 1.27 16.77 -11.80
N THR A 252 1.07 15.49 -11.51
CA THR A 252 0.25 14.58 -12.32
C THR A 252 -1.21 14.99 -12.43
N PHE A 253 -1.87 15.43 -11.36
CA PHE A 253 -3.29 15.79 -11.46
C PHE A 253 -3.53 17.15 -12.16
N ASN A 254 -2.48 17.98 -12.32
CA ASN A 254 -2.57 19.28 -13.01
C ASN A 254 -2.15 19.21 -14.49
N LEU A 255 -1.65 18.07 -14.96
CA LEU A 255 -1.32 17.80 -16.36
C LEU A 255 -2.53 17.22 -17.10
#